data_AF-A0A410PSJ7-F1
#
_entry.id   AF-A0A410PSJ7-F1
#
_cell.length_a   1.000
_cell.length_b   1.000
_cell.length_c   1.000
_cell.angle_alpha   90.00
_cell.angle_beta   90.00
_cell.angle_gamma   90.00
#
_symmetry.space_group_name_H-M   'P 1'
#
loop_
_entity.id
_entity.type
_entity.pdbx_description
1 polymer ?
#
loop_
_entity_poly.entity_id
_entity_poly.type
_entity_poly.pdbx_seq_one_letter_code
_entity_poly.pdbx_strand_id
1 'polypeptide(L)'
;MGSLIAWGVNLNIIGNYSTSTSNYTLNTISANAYIDPKQPPTTGDGKLEASISETIDYGNKVTRQISPAPSSFWYSVSEVWSKSAYVYFSKYGDPKKTFYYSAEEVGNYTFSHPSGIIHNPNCSLTLSISGPK
;
A
#
# COMPACT_ATOMS: atom_id res chain seq x y z
N MET A 1 -20.08 -19.74 18.43
CA MET A 1 -20.62 -18.70 17.53
C MET A 1 -19.47 -17.76 17.22
N GLY A 2 -18.99 -17.71 15.98
CA GLY A 2 -17.93 -16.78 15.58
C GLY A 2 -18.53 -15.39 15.40
N SER A 3 -17.95 -14.37 16.04
CA SER A 3 -18.34 -12.98 15.81
C SER A 3 -17.93 -12.58 14.40
N LEU A 4 -18.89 -12.09 13.61
CA LEU A 4 -18.58 -11.44 12.34
C LEU A 4 -17.86 -10.13 12.65
N ILE A 5 -16.62 -10.01 12.19
CA ILE A 5 -15.81 -8.81 12.35
C ILE A 5 -15.91 -8.01 11.04
N ALA A 6 -16.64 -6.90 11.05
CA ALA A 6 -16.72 -5.96 9.94
C ALA A 6 -15.82 -4.75 10.21
N TRP A 7 -14.56 -4.82 9.76
CA TRP A 7 -13.61 -3.71 9.85
C TRP A 7 -13.57 -2.88 8.58
N GLY A 8 -13.38 -1.57 8.72
CA GLY A 8 -13.02 -0.69 7.61
C GLY A 8 -11.53 -0.39 7.63
N VAL A 9 -10.75 -1.02 6.74
CA VAL A 9 -9.33 -0.66 6.56
C VAL A 9 -9.20 0.25 5.36
N ASN A 10 -8.52 1.37 5.56
CA ASN A 10 -8.17 2.30 4.51
C ASN A 10 -6.78 1.98 3.98
N LEU A 11 -6.68 1.93 2.66
CA LEU A 11 -5.46 1.64 1.92
C LEU A 11 -5.24 2.77 0.93
N ASN A 12 -4.00 3.24 0.83
CA ASN A 12 -3.65 4.30 -0.10
C ASN A 12 -2.31 4.02 -0.77
N ILE A 13 -2.22 4.35 -2.05
CA ILE A 13 -0.99 4.37 -2.84
C ILE A 13 -0.97 5.71 -3.58
N ILE A 14 0.09 6.48 -3.37
CA ILE A 14 0.32 7.77 -4.03
C ILE A 14 1.63 7.68 -4.79
N GLY A 15 1.62 8.03 -6.07
CA GLY A 15 2.83 8.18 -6.87
C GLY A 15 3.08 9.66 -7.19
N ASN A 16 4.27 10.16 -6.89
CA ASN A 16 4.70 11.48 -7.33
C ASN A 16 5.67 11.33 -8.49
N TYR A 17 5.38 12.03 -9.60
CA TYR A 17 6.18 11.95 -10.81
C TYR A 17 6.48 13.33 -11.37
N SER A 18 7.61 13.44 -12.06
CA SER A 18 7.98 14.61 -12.86
C SER A 18 7.70 14.32 -14.34
N THR A 19 7.35 15.37 -15.07
CA THR A 19 6.95 15.27 -16.48
C THR A 19 7.96 15.94 -17.40
N SER A 20 8.23 15.33 -18.54
CA SER A 20 8.90 15.96 -19.68
C SER A 20 8.08 15.75 -20.96
N THR A 21 8.54 16.28 -22.08
CA THR A 21 7.87 16.14 -23.38
C THR A 21 7.92 14.71 -23.93
N SER A 22 8.91 13.90 -23.55
CA SER A 22 9.12 12.55 -24.10
C SER A 22 8.98 11.42 -23.09
N ASN A 23 9.06 11.73 -21.80
CA ASN A 23 9.01 10.72 -20.73
C ASN A 23 8.56 11.33 -19.40
N TYR A 24 8.04 10.48 -18.52
CA TYR A 24 7.79 10.82 -17.12
C TYR A 24 8.78 10.06 -16.23
N THR A 25 9.03 10.58 -15.03
CA THR A 25 9.85 9.88 -14.03
C THR A 25 9.08 9.76 -12.73
N LEU A 26 8.80 8.52 -12.31
CA LEU A 26 8.21 8.22 -11.01
C LEU A 26 9.29 8.41 -9.94
N ASN A 27 9.17 9.49 -9.19
CA ASN A 27 10.17 9.91 -8.21
C ASN A 27 9.97 9.15 -6.90
N THR A 28 8.74 9.14 -6.41
CA THR A 28 8.39 8.51 -5.14
C THR A 28 7.08 7.75 -5.24
N ILE A 29 6.97 6.68 -4.47
CA ILE A 29 5.72 5.98 -4.19
C ILE A 29 5.53 5.95 -2.68
N SER A 30 4.36 6.39 -2.21
CA SER A 30 3.96 6.31 -0.82
C SER A 30 2.82 5.33 -0.69
N ALA A 31 2.87 4.50 0.34
CA ALA A 31 1.81 3.56 0.68
C ALA A 31 1.54 3.63 2.18
N ASN A 32 0.25 3.66 2.54
CA ASN A 32 -0.16 3.58 3.92
C ASN A 32 -1.41 2.71 4.09
N ALA A 33 -1.52 2.15 5.29
CA ALA A 33 -2.65 1.34 5.68
C ALA A 33 -2.99 1.57 7.15
N TYR A 34 -4.26 1.87 7.42
CA TYR A 34 -4.74 2.16 8.76
C TYR A 34 -6.23 1.81 8.90
N ILE A 35 -6.63 1.54 10.14
CA ILE A 35 -8.04 1.37 10.51
C ILE A 35 -8.46 2.56 11.36
N ASP A 36 -9.65 3.11 11.08
CA ASP A 36 -10.26 4.17 11.88
C ASP A 36 -11.79 3.96 11.92
N PRO A 37 -12.40 3.77 13.11
CA PRO A 37 -11.77 3.72 14.43
C PRO A 37 -11.05 2.40 14.72
N LYS A 38 -9.95 2.50 15.49
CA LYS A 38 -9.22 1.40 16.10
C LYS A 38 -10.16 0.59 17.00
N GLN A 39 -9.91 -0.70 17.06
CA GLN A 39 -10.78 -1.63 17.74
C GLN A 39 -10.53 -1.65 19.24
N PRO A 40 -11.51 -2.08 20.05
CA PRO A 40 -11.30 -2.31 21.47
C PRO A 40 -10.16 -3.31 21.71
N PRO A 41 -9.37 -3.17 22.78
CA PRO A 41 -8.23 -4.06 23.06
C PRO A 41 -8.58 -5.55 23.15
N THR A 42 -9.82 -5.86 23.55
CA THR A 42 -10.34 -7.24 23.63
C THR A 42 -10.60 -7.86 22.26
N THR A 43 -10.86 -7.04 21.25
CA THR A 43 -10.99 -7.47 19.86
C THR A 43 -9.63 -7.49 19.21
N GLY A 44 -8.79 -6.48 19.42
CA GLY A 44 -7.50 -6.33 18.72
C GLY A 44 -7.68 -5.80 17.30
N ASP A 45 -6.64 -5.14 16.78
CA ASP A 45 -6.70 -4.54 15.44
C ASP A 45 -6.33 -5.54 14.34
N GLY A 46 -5.65 -6.65 14.66
CA GLY A 46 -5.20 -7.66 13.70
C GLY A 46 -3.83 -7.39 13.10
N LYS A 47 -3.55 -8.04 11.97
CA LYS A 47 -2.28 -7.96 11.25
C LYS A 47 -2.53 -7.76 9.77
N LEU A 48 -1.61 -7.03 9.13
CA LEU A 48 -1.62 -6.76 7.71
C LEU A 48 -0.29 -7.17 7.08
N GLU A 49 -0.38 -8.08 6.11
CA GLU A 49 0.70 -8.39 5.18
C GLU A 49 0.49 -7.55 3.92
N ALA A 50 1.52 -6.84 3.50
CA ALA A 50 1.42 -5.87 2.41
C ALA A 50 2.64 -5.91 1.52
N SER A 51 2.41 -5.84 0.21
CA SER A 51 3.44 -5.69 -0.81
C SER A 51 2.96 -4.79 -1.95
N ILE A 52 3.88 -4.20 -2.69
CA ILE A 52 3.59 -3.53 -3.96
C ILE A 52 4.35 -4.23 -5.08
N SER A 53 3.64 -4.50 -6.18
CA SER A 53 4.22 -4.99 -7.42
C SER A 53 4.26 -3.87 -8.45
N GLU A 54 5.46 -3.49 -8.84
CA GLU A 54 5.74 -2.43 -9.80
C GLU A 54 5.94 -3.01 -11.19
N THR A 55 5.33 -2.39 -12.20
CA THR A 55 5.63 -2.61 -13.62
C THR A 55 5.84 -1.27 -14.30
N ILE A 56 6.99 -1.10 -14.95
CA ILE A 56 7.34 0.10 -15.72
C ILE A 56 7.34 -0.27 -17.19
N ASP A 57 6.58 0.48 -17.98
CA ASP A 57 6.27 0.21 -19.39
C ASP A 57 5.83 -1.25 -19.58
N TYR A 58 6.39 -1.92 -20.59
CA TYR A 58 6.17 -3.35 -20.85
C TYR A 58 7.25 -4.22 -20.19
N GLY A 59 7.88 -3.70 -19.12
CA GLY A 59 8.98 -4.34 -18.43
C GLY A 59 8.58 -5.47 -17.49
N ASN A 60 9.58 -6.03 -16.81
CA ASN A 60 9.36 -7.08 -15.81
C ASN A 60 8.70 -6.52 -14.54
N LYS A 61 7.80 -7.31 -13.96
CA LYS A 61 7.18 -7.02 -12.66
C LYS A 61 8.17 -7.23 -11.51
N VAL A 62 8.26 -6.25 -10.60
CA VAL A 62 9.09 -6.31 -9.39
C VAL A 62 8.22 -6.17 -8.15
N THR A 63 8.20 -7.19 -7.29
CA THR A 63 7.42 -7.17 -6.04
C THR A 63 8.28 -6.82 -4.83
N ARG A 64 7.81 -5.88 -4.00
CA ARG A 64 8.49 -5.39 -2.80
C ARG A 64 7.59 -5.53 -1.58
N GLN A 65 8.05 -6.26 -0.57
CA GLN A 65 7.34 -6.40 0.71
C GLN A 65 7.39 -5.10 1.51
N ILE A 66 6.27 -4.72 2.13
CA ILE A 66 6.09 -3.53 2.97
C ILE A 66 5.91 -3.91 4.45
N SER A 67 5.12 -4.95 4.74
CA SER A 67 4.78 -5.39 6.10
C SER A 67 4.64 -6.92 6.15
N PRO A 68 5.04 -7.61 7.22
CA PRO A 68 5.60 -7.08 8.48
C PRO A 68 7.09 -6.77 8.42
N ALA A 69 7.83 -7.41 7.51
CA ALA A 69 9.25 -7.19 7.28
C ALA A 69 9.43 -6.40 5.98
N PRO A 70 9.49 -5.05 6.02
CA PRO A 70 9.72 -4.26 4.83
C PRO A 70 11.07 -4.62 4.19
N SER A 71 11.10 -4.67 2.86
CA SER A 71 12.36 -4.64 2.13
C SER A 71 13.13 -3.33 2.38
N SER A 72 14.45 -3.33 2.12
CA SER A 72 15.32 -2.14 2.30
C SER A 72 14.95 -0.94 1.42
N PHE A 73 14.04 -1.13 0.48
CA PHE A 73 13.49 -0.07 -0.38
C PHE A 73 12.59 0.92 0.38
N TRP A 74 11.99 0.52 1.50
CA TRP A 74 10.99 1.33 2.18
C TRP A 74 11.55 2.14 3.34
N TYR A 75 11.21 3.42 3.35
CA TYR A 75 11.50 4.37 4.41
C TYR A 75 10.21 4.71 5.17
N SER A 76 10.30 4.94 6.48
CA SER A 76 9.15 5.38 7.28
C SER A 76 8.78 6.83 6.97
N VAL A 77 7.47 7.09 6.88
CA VAL A 77 6.92 8.45 6.79
C VAL A 77 6.22 8.79 8.09
N SER A 78 6.40 10.02 8.57
CA SER A 78 5.57 10.58 9.63
C SER A 78 4.40 11.32 9.01
N GLU A 79 3.19 10.82 9.23
CA GLU A 79 1.93 11.47 8.83
C GLU A 79 1.12 11.84 10.08
N VAL A 80 0.18 12.79 9.94
CA VAL A 80 -0.76 13.16 11.01
C VAL A 80 -1.99 12.27 10.90
N TRP A 81 -2.29 11.53 11.97
CA TRP A 81 -3.40 10.58 12.03
C TRP A 81 -4.44 11.03 13.06
N SER A 82 -5.70 10.62 12.87
CA SER A 82 -6.68 10.72 13.95
C SER A 82 -6.23 9.91 15.17
N LYS A 83 -6.52 10.39 16.38
CA LYS A 83 -6.23 9.65 17.64
C LYS A 83 -6.99 8.32 17.72
N SER A 84 -8.10 8.21 16.99
CA SER A 84 -8.88 6.99 16.87
C SER A 84 -8.25 5.98 15.90
N ALA A 85 -7.25 6.33 15.10
CA ALA A 85 -6.69 5.41 14.12
C ALA A 85 -5.64 4.46 14.71
N TYR A 86 -5.60 3.23 14.22
CA TYR A 86 -4.45 2.32 14.36
C TYR A 86 -3.77 2.19 13.00
N VAL A 87 -2.47 2.46 12.95
CA VAL A 87 -1.67 2.47 11.72
C VAL A 87 -0.89 1.18 11.61
N TYR A 88 -1.12 0.41 10.55
CA TYR A 88 -0.34 -0.79 10.25
C TYR A 88 1.04 -0.42 9.70
N PHE A 89 1.06 0.51 8.73
CA PHE A 89 2.28 1.09 8.21
C PHE A 89 2.00 2.43 7.50
N SER A 90 3.03 3.26 7.43
CA SER A 90 3.12 4.41 6.53
C SER A 90 4.57 4.48 6.01
N LYS A 91 4.72 4.27 4.71
CA LYS A 91 6.01 4.06 4.06
C LYS A 91 6.07 4.80 2.74
N TYR A 92 7.27 5.22 2.35
CA TYR A 92 7.55 5.63 0.98
C TYR A 92 8.80 4.92 0.46
N GLY A 93 8.90 4.83 -0.86
CA GLY A 93 10.06 4.36 -1.57
C GLY A 93 10.36 5.25 -2.76
N ASP A 94 11.61 5.20 -3.21
CA ASP A 94 12.15 6.06 -4.26
C ASP A 94 12.55 5.23 -5.47
N PRO A 95 11.58 4.81 -6.32
CA PRO A 95 11.90 3.99 -7.48
C PRO A 95 12.81 4.73 -8.46
N LYS A 96 12.64 6.06 -8.60
CA LYS A 96 13.41 6.93 -9.52
C LYS A 96 13.47 6.36 -10.93
N LYS A 97 12.34 5.86 -11.42
CA LYS A 97 12.25 5.18 -12.72
C LYS A 97 11.59 6.07 -13.76
N THR A 98 12.26 6.20 -14.89
CA THR A 98 11.74 6.85 -16.08
C THR A 98 10.90 5.86 -16.89
N PHE A 99 9.77 6.31 -17.41
CA PHE A 99 8.85 5.54 -18.24
C PHE A 99 8.31 6.39 -19.39
N TYR A 100 7.94 5.71 -20.48
CA TYR A 100 7.49 6.34 -21.73
C TYR A 100 6.01 6.08 -22.01
N TYR A 101 5.49 4.94 -21.56
CA TYR A 101 4.13 4.47 -21.85
C TYR A 101 3.29 4.37 -20.58
N SER A 102 3.81 3.75 -19.52
CA SER A 102 3.07 3.62 -18.26
C SER A 102 3.93 3.25 -17.07
N ALA A 103 3.51 3.64 -15.88
CA ALA A 103 3.94 3.04 -14.62
C ALA A 103 2.71 2.48 -13.89
N GLU A 104 2.79 1.24 -13.45
CA GLU A 104 1.75 0.57 -12.68
C GLU A 104 2.29 0.06 -11.34
N GLU A 105 1.62 0.43 -10.25
CA GLU A 105 1.90 -0.03 -8.89
C GLU A 105 0.67 -0.76 -8.36
N VAL A 106 0.78 -2.08 -8.19
CA VAL A 106 -0.30 -2.92 -7.64
C VAL A 106 0.01 -3.27 -6.20
N GLY A 107 -0.68 -2.63 -5.26
CA GLY A 107 -0.69 -3.01 -3.86
C GLY A 107 -1.50 -4.28 -3.64
N ASN A 108 -0.90 -5.25 -2.95
CA ASN A 108 -1.52 -6.50 -2.55
C ASN A 108 -1.50 -6.59 -1.03
N TYR A 109 -2.68 -6.78 -0.44
CA TYR A 109 -2.90 -6.67 1.00
C TYR A 109 -3.66 -7.88 1.50
N THR A 110 -3.19 -8.48 2.59
CA THR A 110 -3.84 -9.61 3.25
C THR A 110 -4.01 -9.32 4.74
N PHE A 111 -5.26 -9.34 5.19
CA PHE A 111 -5.64 -9.13 6.58
C PHE A 111 -5.81 -10.45 7.31
N SER A 112 -5.33 -10.50 8.55
CA SER A 112 -5.55 -11.65 9.44
C SER A 112 -5.88 -11.20 10.86
N HIS A 113 -6.70 -12.00 11.53
CA HIS A 113 -7.04 -11.79 12.94
C HIS A 113 -6.98 -13.12 13.71
N PRO A 114 -6.32 -13.18 14.88
CA PRO A 114 -6.20 -14.43 15.63
C PRO A 114 -7.52 -15.00 16.18
N SER A 115 -8.57 -14.19 16.34
CA SER A 115 -9.84 -14.64 16.96
C SER A 115 -11.01 -14.91 16.01
N GLY A 116 -10.83 -14.82 14.68
CA GLY A 116 -11.97 -14.94 13.78
C GLY A 116 -11.66 -15.17 12.31
N ILE A 117 -12.73 -15.35 11.53
CA ILE A 117 -12.70 -15.51 10.07
C ILE A 117 -12.96 -14.15 9.43
N ILE A 118 -12.05 -13.71 8.57
CA ILE A 118 -12.26 -12.55 7.69
C ILE A 118 -12.77 -13.11 6.36
N HIS A 119 -14.00 -12.75 5.96
CA HIS A 119 -14.64 -13.34 4.78
C HIS A 119 -14.00 -12.93 3.46
N ASN A 120 -13.23 -11.84 3.42
CA ASN A 120 -12.43 -11.39 2.29
C ASN A 120 -11.13 -10.76 2.80
N PRO A 121 -10.13 -11.58 3.19
CA PRO A 121 -8.91 -11.05 3.80
C PRO A 121 -8.00 -10.39 2.76
N ASN A 122 -8.18 -10.70 1.48
CA ASN A 122 -7.32 -10.26 0.41
C ASN A 122 -7.96 -9.09 -0.34
N CYS A 123 -7.19 -8.02 -0.54
CA CYS A 123 -7.59 -6.92 -1.41
C CYS A 123 -6.40 -6.38 -2.19
N SER A 124 -6.71 -5.70 -3.30
CA SER A 124 -5.72 -5.06 -4.14
C SER A 124 -6.14 -3.64 -4.49
N LEU A 125 -5.14 -2.77 -4.66
CA LEU A 125 -5.31 -1.40 -5.12
C LEU A 125 -4.27 -1.16 -6.21
N THR A 126 -4.70 -0.62 -7.35
CA THR A 126 -3.81 -0.30 -8.47
C THR A 126 -3.71 1.20 -8.65
N LEU A 127 -2.48 1.71 -8.69
CA LEU A 127 -2.16 3.03 -9.22
C LEU A 127 -1.58 2.85 -10.62
N SER A 128 -2.20 3.48 -11.62
CA SER A 128 -1.71 3.48 -13.00
C SER A 128 -1.47 4.92 -13.45
N ILE A 129 -0.27 5.19 -13.94
CA ILE A 129 0.13 6.48 -14.50
C ILE A 129 0.43 6.25 -15.98
N SER A 130 -0.35 6.87 -16.88
CA SER A 130 -0.05 6.86 -18.31
C SER A 130 1.06 7.85 -18.63
N GLY A 131 1.97 7.47 -19.51
CA GLY A 131 3.03 8.33 -20.03
C GLY A 131 2.50 9.48 -20.88
N PRO A 132 3.40 10.37 -21.33
CA PRO A 132 3.02 11.46 -22.23
C PRO A 132 2.38 10.92 -23.51
N LYS A 133 1.31 11.59 -23.95
CA LYS A 133 0.62 11.29 -25.21
C LYS A 133 1.31 11.91 -26.41
#